data_AF-A0A3R7E481-F1
#
_entry.id   AF-A0A3R7E481-F1
#
_cell.length_a   1.000
_cell.length_b   1.000
_cell.length_c   1.000
_cell.angle_alpha   90.00
_cell.angle_beta   90.00
_cell.angle_gamma   90.00
#
_symmetry.space_group_name_H-M   'P 1'
#
loop_
_entity.id
_entity.type
_entity.pdbx_description
1 polymer ?
#
loop_
_entity_poly.entity_id
_entity_poly.type
_entity_poly.pdbx_seq_one_letter_code
_entity_poly.pdbx_strand_id
1 'polypeptide(L)'
;MARPRGKIDVVCQNPRCRYYLREKGKDIIKSGKYKSTGHQRFYCRHCKTYFMETKGTPLYRKQLSESEIADICKHLVEKNGIRSIERITGHHRDTIGRLLEDIAEHASAMNEYLIKNLGLTPIECDELWSFVKKNNLKKVMHISTHV
;
A
#
# COMPACT_ATOMS: atom_id res chain seq x y z
N MET A 1 -22.06 25.23 -14.76
CA MET A 1 -20.74 24.78 -15.24
C MET A 1 -20.40 23.43 -14.62
N ALA A 2 -19.96 22.46 -15.40
CA ALA A 2 -19.52 21.17 -14.86
C ALA A 2 -18.22 21.37 -14.07
N ARG A 3 -18.20 20.93 -12.80
CA ARG A 3 -17.00 21.02 -11.94
C ARG A 3 -15.87 20.20 -12.58
N PRO A 4 -14.65 20.75 -12.74
CA PRO A 4 -13.53 19.98 -13.28
C PRO A 4 -13.31 18.75 -12.39
N ARG A 5 -13.05 17.61 -13.04
CA ARG A 5 -12.77 16.36 -12.32
C ARG A 5 -11.50 16.57 -11.50
N GLY A 6 -11.56 16.25 -10.20
CA GLY A 6 -10.36 16.23 -9.36
C GLY A 6 -9.33 15.22 -9.88
N LYS A 7 -8.06 15.43 -9.56
CA LYS A 7 -6.97 14.52 -9.95
C LYS A 7 -7.25 13.10 -9.41
N ILE A 8 -7.06 12.09 -10.26
CA ILE A 8 -7.18 10.68 -9.89
C ILE A 8 -5.82 10.04 -10.12
N ASP A 9 -5.11 9.76 -9.03
CA ASP A 9 -3.76 9.15 -9.06
C ASP A 9 -3.80 7.61 -9.13
N VAL A 10 -4.98 7.03 -9.38
CA VAL A 10 -5.17 5.58 -9.42
C VAL A 10 -4.99 5.06 -10.85
N VAL A 11 -4.40 3.88 -10.99
CA VAL A 11 -4.23 3.14 -12.27
C VAL A 11 -5.18 1.96 -12.39
N CYS A 12 -5.32 1.39 -13.58
CA CYS A 12 -6.17 0.22 -13.78
C CYS A 12 -5.56 -1.02 -13.13
N GLN A 13 -6.36 -1.74 -12.34
CA GLN A 13 -5.96 -2.95 -11.60
C GLN A 13 -6.48 -4.25 -12.24
N ASN A 14 -6.73 -4.23 -13.56
CA ASN A 14 -7.15 -5.40 -14.33
C ASN A 14 -6.01 -5.83 -15.27
N PRO A 15 -5.35 -6.99 -15.02
CA PRO A 15 -4.24 -7.48 -15.86
C PRO A 15 -4.60 -7.68 -17.34
N ARG A 16 -5.88 -7.89 -17.65
CA ARG A 16 -6.36 -8.03 -19.04
C ARG A 16 -6.57 -6.69 -19.75
N CYS A 17 -6.39 -5.57 -19.05
CA CYS A 17 -6.53 -4.23 -19.63
C CYS A 17 -5.25 -3.79 -20.32
N ARG A 18 -5.35 -3.19 -21.51
CA ARG A 18 -4.22 -2.56 -22.22
C ARG A 18 -3.53 -1.46 -21.38
N TYR A 19 -4.27 -0.85 -20.45
CA TYR A 19 -3.79 0.20 -19.54
C TYR A 19 -3.56 -0.30 -18.11
N TYR A 20 -3.35 -1.61 -17.92
CA TYR A 20 -2.99 -2.18 -16.62
C TYR A 20 -1.72 -1.51 -16.05
N LEU A 21 -1.81 -0.97 -14.84
CA LEU A 21 -0.73 -0.24 -14.15
C LEU A 21 -0.09 0.90 -14.95
N ARG A 22 -0.80 1.49 -15.92
CA ARG A 22 -0.30 2.62 -16.73
C ARG A 22 -0.92 3.93 -16.30
N GLU A 23 -0.07 4.93 -16.09
CA GLU A 23 -0.48 6.32 -15.82
C GLU A 23 -0.91 7.06 -17.08
N LYS A 24 -0.10 6.98 -18.14
CA LYS A 24 -0.38 7.67 -19.41
C LYS A 24 -1.57 7.03 -20.13
N GLY A 25 -2.54 7.86 -20.52
CA GLY A 25 -3.73 7.43 -21.27
C GLY A 25 -4.79 6.71 -20.44
N LYS A 26 -4.67 6.70 -19.10
CA LYS A 26 -5.69 6.12 -18.23
C LYS A 26 -7.01 6.90 -18.33
N ASP A 27 -8.12 6.17 -18.36
CA ASP A 27 -9.47 6.73 -18.28
C ASP A 27 -10.24 6.02 -17.18
N ILE A 28 -10.15 6.60 -15.98
CA ILE A 28 -10.72 6.07 -14.74
C ILE A 28 -11.60 7.14 -14.11
N ILE A 29 -12.76 6.72 -13.63
CA ILE A 29 -13.72 7.60 -12.94
C ILE A 29 -14.04 7.06 -11.55
N LYS A 30 -14.31 7.97 -10.62
CA LYS A 30 -14.91 7.65 -9.31
C LYS A 30 -16.38 7.30 -9.51
N SER A 31 -16.80 6.12 -9.07
CA SER A 31 -18.17 5.60 -9.22
C SER A 31 -18.78 5.26 -7.86
N GLY A 32 -18.87 6.25 -6.97
CA GLY A 32 -19.39 6.08 -5.61
C GLY A 32 -18.47 5.24 -4.70
N LYS A 33 -19.01 4.79 -3.57
CA LYS A 33 -18.31 3.94 -2.57
C LYS A 33 -19.00 2.59 -2.46
N TYR A 34 -18.27 1.55 -2.08
CA TYR A 34 -18.86 0.26 -1.74
C TYR A 34 -19.67 0.38 -0.45
N LYS A 35 -20.92 -0.12 -0.44
CA LYS A 35 -21.78 -0.03 0.75
C LYS A 35 -21.25 -0.85 1.94
N SER A 36 -20.58 -1.97 1.66
CA SER A 36 -20.08 -2.89 2.69
C SER A 36 -18.81 -2.40 3.38
N THR A 37 -17.88 -1.79 2.65
CA THR A 37 -16.56 -1.40 3.17
C THR A 37 -16.31 0.10 3.22
N GLY A 38 -17.16 0.92 2.58
CA GLY A 38 -16.97 2.37 2.49
C GLY A 38 -15.83 2.83 1.58
N HIS A 39 -15.01 1.91 1.04
CA HIS A 39 -13.91 2.25 0.14
C HIS A 39 -14.39 2.84 -1.19
N GLN A 40 -13.57 3.73 -1.76
CA GLN A 40 -13.87 4.33 -3.05
C GLN A 40 -13.91 3.26 -4.15
N ARG A 41 -14.97 3.31 -4.96
CA ARG A 41 -15.12 2.46 -6.15
C ARG A 41 -14.65 3.22 -7.38
N PHE A 42 -13.80 2.60 -8.17
CA PHE A 42 -13.32 3.12 -9.44
C PHE A 42 -13.86 2.31 -10.60
N TYR A 43 -14.04 2.97 -11.73
CA TYR A 43 -14.47 2.35 -12.99
C TYR A 43 -13.50 2.74 -14.08
N CYS A 44 -12.92 1.76 -14.76
CA CYS A 44 -12.06 1.99 -15.92
C CYS A 44 -12.90 1.95 -17.21
N ARG A 45 -12.85 3.00 -18.02
CA ARG A 45 -13.61 3.09 -19.27
C ARG A 45 -13.02 2.24 -20.40
N HIS A 46 -11.74 1.88 -20.31
CA HIS A 46 -11.07 1.04 -21.30
C HIS A 46 -11.50 -0.43 -21.22
N CYS A 47 -11.35 -1.05 -20.05
CA CYS A 47 -11.71 -2.47 -19.85
C CYS A 47 -13.10 -2.69 -19.26
N LYS A 48 -13.85 -1.61 -18.96
CA LYS A 48 -15.21 -1.64 -18.41
C LYS A 48 -15.36 -2.42 -17.11
N THR A 49 -14.29 -2.53 -16.32
CA THR A 49 -14.30 -3.20 -15.02
C THR A 49 -14.26 -2.22 -13.86
N TYR A 50 -14.96 -2.58 -12.79
CA TYR A 50 -14.87 -1.91 -11.50
C TYR A 50 -13.71 -2.48 -10.68
N PHE A 51 -13.11 -1.62 -9.86
CA PHE A 51 -12.16 -2.05 -8.85
C PHE A 51 -12.21 -1.13 -7.63
N MET A 52 -11.76 -1.66 -6.50
CA MET A 52 -11.70 -0.95 -5.22
C MET A 52 -10.40 -0.16 -5.11
N GLU A 53 -10.43 0.93 -4.36
CA GLU A 53 -9.26 1.76 -4.01
C GLU A 53 -8.08 0.95 -3.46
N THR A 54 -8.35 -0.01 -2.58
CA THR A 54 -7.30 -0.84 -1.96
C THR A 54 -6.77 -1.94 -2.88
N LYS A 55 -7.33 -2.12 -4.09
CA LYS A 55 -6.87 -3.20 -4.98
C LYS A 55 -5.45 -2.92 -5.47
N GLY A 56 -4.56 -3.88 -5.28
CA GLY A 56 -3.13 -3.75 -5.61
C GLY A 56 -2.31 -3.10 -4.50
N THR A 57 -2.87 -2.99 -3.29
CA THR A 57 -2.13 -2.61 -2.08
C THR A 57 -2.17 -3.74 -1.05
N PRO A 58 -1.25 -3.75 -0.06
CA PRO A 58 -1.27 -4.75 1.02
C PRO A 58 -2.56 -4.71 1.87
N LEU A 59 -3.34 -3.65 1.76
CA LEU A 59 -4.61 -3.46 2.47
C LEU A 59 -5.78 -4.17 1.79
N TYR A 60 -5.60 -4.71 0.58
CA TYR A 60 -6.68 -5.33 -0.17
C TYR A 60 -7.26 -6.53 0.58
N ARG A 61 -8.59 -6.53 0.78
CA ARG A 61 -9.33 -7.61 1.46
C ARG A 61 -8.88 -7.89 2.90
N LYS A 62 -8.22 -6.93 3.55
CA LYS A 62 -7.93 -7.01 4.98
C LYS A 62 -9.13 -6.52 5.78
N GLN A 63 -9.43 -7.23 6.87
CA GLN A 63 -10.41 -6.79 7.87
C GLN A 63 -9.78 -5.92 8.96
N LEU A 64 -8.45 -5.93 9.03
CA LEU A 64 -7.66 -5.05 9.88
C LEU A 64 -7.74 -3.63 9.34
N SER A 65 -7.92 -2.67 10.23
CA SER A 65 -7.73 -1.26 9.96
C SER A 65 -6.27 -0.94 9.60
N GLU A 66 -6.05 0.19 8.95
CA GLU A 66 -4.69 0.65 8.61
C GLU A 66 -3.82 0.84 9.86
N SER A 67 -4.40 1.28 10.98
CA SER A 67 -3.70 1.40 12.27
C SER A 67 -3.26 0.05 12.83
N GLU A 68 -4.13 -0.96 12.83
CA GLU A 68 -3.78 -2.30 13.31
C GLU A 68 -2.66 -2.92 12.45
N ILE A 69 -2.73 -2.73 11.12
CA ILE A 69 -1.68 -3.19 10.20
C ILE A 69 -0.36 -2.48 10.51
N ALA A 70 -0.39 -1.15 10.70
CA ALA A 70 0.80 -0.38 11.03
C ALA A 70 1.42 -0.81 12.36
N ASP A 71 0.60 -1.09 13.37
CA ASP A 71 1.05 -1.54 14.70
C ASP A 71 1.70 -2.93 14.63
N ILE A 72 1.09 -3.88 13.91
CA ILE A 72 1.70 -5.20 13.65
C ILE A 72 3.07 -5.03 12.97
N CYS A 73 3.16 -4.19 11.94
CA CYS A 73 4.40 -3.95 11.21
C CYS A 73 5.46 -3.31 12.10
N LYS A 74 5.07 -2.38 12.97
CA LYS A 74 5.98 -1.72 13.92
C LYS A 74 6.61 -2.74 14.86
N HIS A 75 5.82 -3.64 15.44
CA HIS A 75 6.37 -4.68 16.31
C HIS A 75 7.31 -5.64 15.57
N LEU A 76 7.03 -5.96 14.31
CA LEU A 76 7.96 -6.75 13.49
C LEU A 76 9.30 -6.03 13.30
N VAL A 77 9.29 -4.72 13.02
CA VAL A 77 10.50 -3.90 12.89
C VAL A 77 11.30 -3.85 14.21
N GLU A 78 10.61 -3.87 15.34
CA GLU A 78 11.19 -4.00 16.69
C GLU A 78 11.71 -5.42 17.00
N LYS A 79 11.74 -6.31 16.00
CA LYS A 79 12.22 -7.70 16.08
C LYS A 79 11.38 -8.60 16.99
N ASN A 80 10.11 -8.28 17.21
CA ASN A 80 9.20 -9.19 17.89
C ASN A 80 8.87 -10.38 16.99
N GLY A 81 8.87 -11.59 17.56
CA GLY A 81 8.35 -12.78 16.88
C GLY A 81 6.83 -12.78 16.78
N ILE A 82 6.25 -13.50 15.82
CA ILE A 82 4.78 -13.55 15.57
C ILE A 82 3.97 -13.85 16.84
N ARG A 83 4.42 -14.78 17.68
CA ARG A 83 3.75 -15.11 18.95
C ARG A 83 3.78 -13.96 19.97
N SER A 84 4.81 -13.13 19.94
CA SER A 84 4.89 -11.92 20.78
C SER A 84 3.86 -10.90 20.27
N ILE A 85 3.83 -10.68 18.95
CA ILE A 85 2.89 -9.76 18.30
C ILE A 85 1.44 -10.18 18.55
N GLU A 86 1.12 -11.47 18.49
CA GLU A 86 -0.20 -12.01 18.85
C GLU A 86 -0.62 -11.63 20.27
N ARG A 87 0.28 -11.75 21.25
CA ARG A 87 0.00 -11.37 22.64
C ARG A 87 -0.16 -9.86 22.83
N ILE A 88 0.61 -9.06 22.10
CA ILE A 88 0.59 -7.60 22.22
C ILE A 88 -0.65 -7.01 21.54
N THR A 89 -0.97 -7.47 20.33
CA THR A 89 -2.04 -6.92 19.49
C THR A 89 -3.39 -7.62 19.68
N GLY A 90 -3.39 -8.85 20.22
CA GLY A 90 -4.58 -9.68 20.36
C GLY A 90 -5.05 -10.34 19.06
N HIS A 91 -4.36 -10.12 17.93
CA HIS A 91 -4.69 -10.78 16.67
C HIS A 91 -4.10 -12.18 16.61
N HIS A 92 -4.89 -13.14 16.10
CA HIS A 92 -4.42 -14.51 15.93
C HIS A 92 -3.18 -14.57 15.01
N ARG A 93 -2.20 -15.39 15.39
CA ARG A 93 -0.93 -15.57 14.66
C ARG A 93 -1.09 -15.85 13.16
N ASP A 94 -2.13 -16.56 12.74
CA ASP A 94 -2.36 -16.84 11.31
C ASP A 94 -2.80 -15.59 10.54
N THR A 95 -3.56 -14.70 11.18
CA THR A 95 -3.92 -13.40 10.62
C THR A 95 -2.69 -12.52 10.46
N ILE A 96 -1.83 -12.51 11.49
CA ILE A 96 -0.54 -11.81 11.45
C ILE A 96 0.34 -12.39 10.34
N GLY A 97 0.51 -13.72 10.29
CA GLY A 97 1.31 -14.40 9.28
C GLY A 97 0.89 -14.05 7.85
N ARG A 98 -0.41 -14.18 7.52
CA ARG A 98 -0.94 -13.80 6.20
C ARG A 98 -0.78 -12.32 5.88
N LEU A 99 -0.85 -11.44 6.87
CA LEU A 99 -0.58 -10.02 6.66
C LEU A 99 0.89 -9.80 6.29
N LEU A 100 1.81 -10.43 7.02
CA LEU A 100 3.24 -10.29 6.78
C LEU A 100 3.68 -10.91 5.45
N GLU A 101 3.10 -12.03 5.06
CA GLU A 101 3.31 -12.65 3.74
C GLU A 101 2.90 -11.69 2.61
N ASP A 102 1.67 -11.15 2.65
CA ASP A 102 1.19 -10.20 1.63
C ASP A 102 2.08 -8.94 1.54
N ILE A 103 2.54 -8.44 2.69
CA ILE A 103 3.45 -7.29 2.75
C ILE A 103 4.81 -7.65 2.13
N ALA A 104 5.36 -8.83 2.44
CA ALA A 104 6.63 -9.29 1.89
C ALA A 104 6.57 -9.47 0.36
N GLU A 105 5.45 -9.99 -0.16
CA GLU A 105 5.22 -10.09 -1.60
C GLU A 105 5.19 -8.70 -2.26
N HIS A 106 4.50 -7.73 -1.68
CA HIS A 106 4.45 -6.37 -2.19
C HIS A 106 5.83 -5.68 -2.14
N ALA A 107 6.57 -5.86 -1.05
CA ALA A 107 7.93 -5.33 -0.92
C ALA A 107 8.87 -5.94 -1.98
N SER A 108 8.74 -7.24 -2.24
CA SER A 108 9.51 -7.95 -3.28
C SER A 108 9.18 -7.42 -4.67
N ALA A 109 7.90 -7.25 -5.00
CA ALA A 109 7.46 -6.69 -6.27
C ALA A 109 7.96 -5.23 -6.47
N MET A 110 7.98 -4.43 -5.40
CA MET A 110 8.56 -3.09 -5.44
C MET A 110 10.07 -3.14 -5.71
N ASN A 111 10.80 -4.01 -5.01
CA ASN A 111 12.24 -4.13 -5.19
C ASN A 111 12.60 -4.60 -6.60
N GLU A 112 11.85 -5.56 -7.15
CA GLU A 112 11.99 -6.00 -8.53
C GLU A 112 11.70 -4.87 -9.52
N TYR A 113 10.67 -4.06 -9.25
CA TYR A 113 10.37 -2.89 -10.07
C TYR A 113 11.52 -1.88 -10.08
N LEU A 114 12.09 -1.57 -8.92
CA LEU A 114 13.23 -0.65 -8.77
C LEU A 114 14.45 -1.14 -9.55
N ILE A 115 14.82 -2.40 -9.40
CA ILE A 115 15.98 -2.98 -10.08
C ILE A 115 15.76 -3.03 -11.60
N LYS A 116 14.62 -3.56 -12.06
CA LYS A 116 14.39 -3.81 -13.48
C LYS A 116 14.01 -2.56 -14.28
N ASN A 117 13.17 -1.68 -13.72
CA ASN A 117 12.60 -0.56 -14.47
C ASN A 117 13.36 0.75 -14.25
N LEU A 118 14.06 0.90 -13.13
CA LEU A 118 14.91 2.07 -12.89
C LEU A 118 16.40 1.77 -13.11
N GLY A 119 16.76 0.49 -13.32
CA GLY A 119 18.13 0.08 -13.58
C GLY A 119 19.05 0.19 -12.36
N LEU A 120 18.49 0.29 -11.16
CA LEU A 120 19.26 0.41 -9.93
C LEU A 120 19.96 -0.91 -9.62
N THR A 121 21.24 -0.81 -9.26
CA THR A 121 21.97 -1.93 -8.69
C THR A 121 21.44 -2.27 -7.29
N PRO A 122 21.65 -3.50 -6.78
CA PRO A 122 21.24 -3.88 -5.43
C PRO A 122 21.78 -2.94 -4.33
N ILE A 123 22.99 -2.39 -4.54
CA ILE A 123 23.64 -1.46 -3.60
C ILE A 123 22.91 -0.11 -3.61
N GLU A 124 22.59 0.43 -4.79
CA GLU A 124 21.83 1.69 -4.90
C GLU A 124 20.41 1.56 -4.34
N CYS A 125 19.78 0.39 -4.49
CA CYS A 125 18.52 0.08 -3.82
C CYS A 125 18.69 0.11 -2.28
N ASP A 126 19.74 -0.48 -1.72
CA ASP A 126 19.99 -0.44 -0.28
C ASP A 126 20.26 0.99 0.22
N GLU A 127 21.01 1.79 -0.54
CA GLU A 127 21.24 3.21 -0.24
C GLU A 127 19.93 4.01 -0.27
N LEU A 128 19.06 3.77 -1.26
CA LEU A 128 17.73 4.37 -1.34
C LEU A 128 16.92 4.08 -0.07
N TRP A 129 16.85 2.83 0.36
CA TRP A 129 16.11 2.43 1.56
C TRP A 129 16.72 3.01 2.84
N SER A 130 18.06 3.06 2.92
CA SER A 130 18.79 3.73 4.00
C SER A 130 18.49 5.23 4.08
N PHE A 131 18.37 5.90 2.93
CA PHE A 131 17.99 7.31 2.86
C PHE A 131 16.54 7.56 3.27
N VAL A 132 15.60 6.74 2.79
CA VAL A 132 14.17 6.81 3.17
C VAL A 132 14.01 6.63 4.68
N LYS A 133 14.71 5.66 5.29
CA LYS A 133 14.74 5.46 6.74
C LYS A 133 15.20 6.72 7.49
N LYS A 134 16.28 7.36 7.03
CA LYS A 134 16.81 8.60 7.63
C LYS A 134 15.84 9.78 7.54
N ASN A 135 15.11 9.93 6.43
CA ASN A 135 14.16 11.03 6.26
C ASN A 135 12.87 10.86 7.08
N ASN A 136 12.41 9.63 7.33
CA ASN A 136 11.25 9.38 8.19
C ASN A 136 11.58 9.60 9.68
N LEU A 137 12.83 9.39 10.12
CA LEU A 137 13.27 9.76 11.47
C LEU A 137 13.22 11.28 11.72
N LYS A 138 13.53 12.10 10.71
CA LYS A 138 13.46 13.57 10.82
C LYS A 138 12.04 14.10 11.01
N LYS A 139 11.01 13.37 10.58
CA LYS A 139 9.60 13.78 10.80
C LYS A 139 9.08 13.39 12.19
N VAL A 140 9.61 12.33 12.81
CA VAL A 140 9.17 11.89 14.14
C VAL A 140 9.79 12.73 15.27
N MET A 141 10.92 13.40 15.02
CA MET A 141 11.62 14.22 16.03
C MET A 141 11.01 15.63 16.27
N HIS A 142 9.86 15.97 15.66
CA HIS A 142 9.16 17.25 15.88
C HIS A 142 7.80 17.11 16.58
N ILE A 143 7.64 16.11 17.44
CA ILE A 143 6.64 16.20 18.53
C ILE A 143 7.43 16.62 19.76
N SER A 144 7.80 17.90 19.80
CA SER A 144 8.28 18.52 21.02
C SER A 144 7.16 18.41 22.05
N THR A 145 7.44 17.65 23.10
CA THR A 145 6.90 17.85 24.43
C THR A 145 6.83 19.35 24.73
N HIS A 146 5.62 19.90 24.77
CA HIS A 146 5.32 21.07 25.57
C HIS A 146 4.28 20.65 26.60
N VAL A 147 4.75 20.68 27.84
CA VAL A 147 4.07 20.85 29.13
C VAL A 147 2.55 20.96 29.05
#